data_AF-A0A0P7Z0R4-F1
#
_entry.id   AF-A0A0P7Z0R4-F1
#
_cell.length_a   1.000
_cell.length_b   1.000
_cell.length_c   1.000
_cell.angle_alpha   90.00
_cell.angle_beta   90.00
_cell.angle_gamma   90.00
#
_symmetry.space_group_name_H-M   'P 1'
#
loop_
_entity.id
_entity.type
_entity.pdbx_description
1 polymer ?
#
loop_
_entity_poly.entity_id
_entity_poly.type
_entity_poly.pdbx_seq_one_letter_code
_entity_poly.pdbx_strand_id
1 'polypeptide(L)'
;DALEPYFPDLSDFERGNIWDFLFPRRSSGADEAERDVETPCRQLEKYLSAAIDVCGRRIVLDALFAEDERGLEEYFENLQEFRRKAMEEQVARARSALRKILHQHKAADKLVLLLKIYEEEDEAYKELVTVATLFYQYLLQPFRDMRELAVLYKMEILKSMEFEDLGPKRIDALEKEAEDWRKRAKDAVNSIQDIAVNYFEETSRALAGMLKQMEEDRRRFGQASWATAAPRLEKLKFMLSKETLQHMRAKEMCLNRRKEEIKEQMESLANQQDAIVVVDELELQYYETQLELYDTKFEILKSEELLLVAQIDTLRRRMKELKEEVVYYDTCEDPEELQSIMEVGPLRDPSTPAVRTLNRQLQQLETKRGAICSRRAYLRNKKDQCVEAHEQKHRQAQENSARFIQHHGIQLKRERKREEEQRRKEWVDQEREKTLSRLRSFREHHNTKSTLGSMDEVLASLQRGEVQLRRVEMQAGVPGDARESILSAIRLGVKLRKVQPATAPLASQGSQVSDLERSIKAAMQRMKKVSSDSDDEDRGDTHSGEWDS
;
A
#
# COMPACT_ATOMS: atom_id res chain seq x y z
N ASP A 1 -5.16 35.75 40.58
CA ASP A 1 -5.44 36.82 41.56
C ASP A 1 -4.86 36.52 42.95
N ALA A 2 -5.45 35.66 43.80
CA ALA A 2 -4.97 35.50 45.19
C ALA A 2 -3.64 34.72 45.34
N LEU A 3 -3.37 33.74 44.46
CA LEU A 3 -2.14 32.91 44.49
C LEU A 3 -1.05 33.42 43.53
N GLU A 4 -1.40 34.33 42.63
CA GLU A 4 -0.53 34.90 41.60
C GLU A 4 0.77 35.54 42.14
N PRO A 5 0.79 36.31 43.25
CA PRO A 5 2.04 36.87 43.78
C PRO A 5 2.97 35.83 44.42
N TYR A 6 2.54 34.57 44.56
CA TYR A 6 3.33 33.48 45.14
C TYR A 6 3.82 32.48 44.09
N PHE A 7 3.54 32.72 42.80
CA PHE A 7 4.03 31.87 41.73
C PHE A 7 5.56 32.00 41.61
N PRO A 8 6.32 30.89 41.58
CA PRO A 8 7.77 30.94 41.48
C PRO A 8 8.23 31.56 40.16
N ASP A 9 9.33 32.30 40.18
CA ASP A 9 9.95 32.84 38.97
C ASP A 9 10.60 31.69 38.18
N LEU A 10 10.12 31.46 36.96
CA LEU A 10 10.58 30.39 36.06
C LEU A 10 11.46 30.93 34.91
N SER A 11 11.86 32.20 34.96
CA SER A 11 12.65 32.86 33.91
C SER A 11 13.95 32.11 33.54
N ASP A 12 14.53 31.35 34.48
CA ASP A 12 15.73 30.54 34.26
C ASP A 12 15.50 29.32 33.33
N PHE A 13 14.25 28.87 33.14
CA PHE A 13 13.89 27.80 32.20
C PHE A 13 13.75 28.26 30.75
N GLU A 14 13.54 29.56 30.49
CA GLU A 14 13.31 30.08 29.13
C GLU A 14 14.53 29.93 28.19
N ARG A 15 15.73 29.70 28.74
CA ARG A 15 16.99 29.64 27.97
C ARG A 15 17.46 28.24 27.60
N GLY A 16 16.66 27.19 27.80
CA GLY A 16 17.01 25.82 27.42
C GLY A 16 15.86 25.14 26.67
N ASN A 17 16.14 24.63 25.47
CA ASN A 17 15.17 23.84 24.75
C ASN A 17 14.99 22.49 25.48
N ILE A 18 13.75 22.09 25.78
CA ILE A 18 13.43 20.77 26.38
C ILE A 18 14.04 19.61 25.58
N TRP A 19 14.29 19.84 24.29
CA TRP A 19 14.96 18.95 23.36
C TRP A 19 16.39 18.55 23.74
N ASP A 20 17.10 19.38 24.51
CA ASP A 20 18.47 19.09 24.97
C ASP A 20 18.49 17.98 26.03
N PHE A 21 17.38 17.79 26.76
CA PHE A 21 17.23 16.72 27.77
C PHE A 21 16.81 15.38 27.16
N LEU A 22 16.06 15.38 26.05
CA LEU A 22 15.55 14.16 25.40
C LEU A 22 16.53 13.54 24.40
N PHE A 23 17.51 14.31 23.92
CA PHE A 23 18.49 13.86 22.92
C PHE A 23 19.93 14.25 23.30
N PRO A 24 20.58 13.51 24.21
CA PRO A 24 21.93 13.82 24.70
C PRO A 24 23.04 13.80 23.64
N ARG A 25 22.75 13.34 22.42
CA ARG A 25 23.72 13.26 21.31
C ARG A 25 23.80 14.52 20.43
N ARG A 26 23.01 15.56 20.72
CA ARG A 26 23.03 16.81 19.94
C ARG A 26 24.03 17.85 20.44
N SER A 27 24.50 17.78 21.69
CA SER A 27 25.44 18.73 22.27
C SER A 27 26.87 18.16 22.29
N SER A 28 27.68 18.57 21.32
CA SER A 28 29.12 18.67 21.53
C SER A 28 29.39 20.11 21.98
N GLY A 29 29.30 20.36 23.28
CA GLY A 29 29.53 21.68 23.87
C GLY A 29 29.87 21.56 25.35
N ALA A 30 31.09 21.97 25.72
CA ALA A 30 31.76 21.72 26.99
C ALA A 30 31.35 22.65 28.16
N ASP A 31 30.09 23.09 28.22
CA ASP A 31 29.58 23.98 29.28
C ASP A 31 28.44 23.33 30.09
N GLU A 32 28.60 22.06 30.45
CA GLU A 32 27.77 21.37 31.45
C GLU A 32 28.31 21.57 32.87
N ALA A 33 28.31 22.82 33.35
CA ALA A 33 28.45 23.10 34.78
C ALA A 33 27.07 23.46 35.35
N GLU A 34 26.47 22.49 36.04
CA GLU A 34 25.39 22.61 37.05
C GLU A 34 24.41 23.76 36.87
N ARG A 35 23.36 23.56 36.05
CA ARG A 35 22.11 24.32 36.22
C ARG A 35 21.32 23.67 37.34
N ASP A 36 21.05 24.41 38.42
CA ASP A 36 20.24 23.96 39.56
C ASP A 36 18.75 23.88 39.17
N VAL A 37 18.36 22.72 38.64
CA VAL A 37 16.96 22.43 38.28
C VAL A 37 16.13 22.02 39.50
N GLU A 38 16.78 21.67 40.61
CA GLU A 38 16.12 21.10 41.78
C GLU A 38 15.41 22.16 42.62
N THR A 39 16.02 23.33 42.78
CA THR A 39 15.46 24.46 43.54
C THR A 39 14.12 24.97 42.99
N PRO A 40 13.97 25.31 41.69
CA PRO A 40 12.70 25.79 41.15
C PRO A 40 11.61 24.70 41.12
N CYS A 41 11.97 23.44 40.87
CA CYS A 41 11.04 22.31 40.98
C CYS A 41 10.45 22.19 42.39
N ARG A 42 11.27 22.31 43.43
CA ARG A 42 10.80 22.30 44.83
C ARG A 42 9.93 23.50 45.17
N GLN A 43 10.18 24.66 44.56
CA GLN A 43 9.34 25.85 44.75
C GLN A 43 7.98 25.67 44.08
N LEU A 44 7.95 25.10 42.88
CA LEU A 44 6.71 24.76 42.17
C LEU A 44 5.91 23.70 42.92
N GLU A 45 6.57 22.67 43.45
CA GLU A 45 5.94 21.63 44.26
C GLU A 45 5.27 22.23 45.52
N LYS A 46 5.97 23.14 46.22
CA LYS A 46 5.40 23.86 47.37
C LYS A 46 4.23 24.74 46.98
N TYR A 47 4.33 25.47 45.87
CA TYR A 47 3.26 26.32 45.36
C TYR A 47 2.01 25.50 45.02
N LEU A 48 2.18 24.39 44.29
CA LEU A 48 1.08 23.50 43.92
C LEU A 48 0.47 22.81 45.13
N SER A 49 1.28 22.41 46.11
CA SER A 49 0.79 21.86 47.37
C SER A 49 -0.08 22.88 48.12
N ALA A 50 0.41 24.12 48.25
CA ALA A 50 -0.35 25.21 48.87
C ALA A 50 -1.62 25.57 48.09
N ALA A 51 -1.56 25.55 46.75
CA ALA A 51 -2.72 25.78 45.89
C ALA A 51 -3.77 24.67 46.08
N ILE A 52 -3.35 23.41 46.26
CA ILE A 52 -4.24 22.28 46.55
C ILE A 52 -4.90 22.46 47.92
N ASP A 53 -4.16 22.89 48.94
CA ASP A 53 -4.70 23.10 50.28
C ASP A 53 -5.72 24.25 50.33
N VAL A 54 -5.50 25.32 49.55
CA VAL A 54 -6.36 26.52 49.55
C VAL A 54 -7.55 26.38 48.61
N CYS A 55 -7.34 25.91 47.38
CA CYS A 55 -8.36 25.86 46.33
C CYS A 55 -9.00 24.48 46.18
N GLY A 56 -8.41 23.43 46.76
CA GLY A 56 -8.86 22.05 46.60
C GLY A 56 -8.32 21.39 45.33
N ARG A 57 -7.95 20.10 45.45
CA ARG A 57 -7.33 19.30 44.39
C ARG A 57 -8.06 19.37 43.05
N ARG A 58 -9.40 19.34 43.05
CA ARG A 58 -10.19 19.30 41.81
C ARG A 58 -10.05 20.60 41.01
N ILE A 59 -10.12 21.74 41.67
CA ILE A 59 -10.03 23.06 41.02
C ILE A 59 -8.61 23.30 40.49
N VAL A 60 -7.58 22.86 41.22
CA VAL A 60 -6.18 22.96 40.74
C VAL A 60 -5.96 22.09 39.51
N LEU A 61 -6.46 20.86 39.50
CA LEU A 61 -6.37 19.98 38.32
C LEU A 61 -7.20 20.52 37.14
N ASP A 62 -8.42 20.97 37.40
CA ASP A 62 -9.29 21.57 36.39
C ASP A 62 -8.71 22.87 35.82
N ALA A 63 -7.85 23.60 36.55
CA ALA A 63 -7.19 24.81 36.07
C ALA A 63 -5.86 24.54 35.33
N LEU A 64 -5.08 23.54 35.77
CA LEU A 64 -3.83 23.15 35.11
C LEU A 64 -4.06 22.36 33.82
N PHE A 65 -5.16 21.61 33.75
CA PHE A 65 -5.44 20.64 32.68
C PHE A 65 -6.82 20.87 32.05
N ALA A 66 -7.30 22.13 32.04
CA ALA A 66 -8.65 22.55 31.63
C ALA A 66 -8.99 22.36 30.13
N GLU A 67 -8.10 21.82 29.32
CA GLU A 67 -8.31 21.70 27.87
C GLU A 67 -8.88 20.31 27.53
N ASP A 68 -9.94 20.32 26.71
CA ASP A 68 -10.67 19.16 26.18
C ASP A 68 -9.78 17.91 26.05
N GLU A 69 -10.23 16.76 26.58
CA GLU A 69 -9.57 15.45 26.40
C GLU A 69 -9.29 15.11 24.91
N ARG A 70 -10.00 15.78 23.99
CA ARG A 70 -9.82 15.69 22.53
C ARG A 70 -8.59 16.44 22.00
N GLY A 71 -8.12 17.48 22.69
CA GLY A 71 -6.92 18.24 22.33
C GLY A 71 -5.63 17.63 22.88
N LEU A 72 -5.69 16.88 23.99
CA LEU A 72 -4.52 16.21 24.58
C LEU A 72 -3.88 15.18 23.62
N GLU A 73 -4.69 14.44 22.88
CA GLU A 73 -4.20 13.39 21.96
C GLU A 73 -3.56 14.00 20.69
N GLU A 74 -3.95 15.22 20.33
CA GLU A 74 -3.33 16.02 19.26
C GLU A 74 -2.11 16.82 19.76
N TYR A 75 -2.08 17.19 21.05
CA TYR A 75 -1.01 17.97 21.69
C TYR A 75 0.23 17.13 22.04
N PHE A 76 0.03 15.87 22.45
CA PHE A 76 1.12 14.91 22.59
C PHE A 76 1.28 14.17 21.27
N GLU A 77 2.05 14.73 20.32
CA GLU A 77 2.62 13.91 19.26
C GLU A 77 3.28 12.70 19.93
N ASN A 78 2.74 11.51 19.70
CA ASN A 78 3.27 10.28 20.27
C ASN A 78 4.77 10.23 19.94
N LEU A 79 5.64 10.17 20.96
CA LEU A 79 7.09 10.21 20.79
C LEU A 79 7.58 9.18 19.75
N GLN A 80 6.88 8.04 19.63
CA GLN A 80 7.17 7.02 18.62
C GLN A 80 6.83 7.48 17.20
N GLU A 81 5.74 8.22 17.03
CA GLU A 81 5.34 8.81 15.76
C GLU A 81 6.24 9.97 15.36
N PHE A 82 6.61 10.84 16.30
CA PHE A 82 7.60 11.89 16.06
C PHE A 82 8.95 11.29 15.65
N ARG A 83 9.44 10.26 16.37
CA ARG A 83 10.66 9.52 16.01
C ARG A 83 10.56 8.86 14.64
N ARG A 84 9.42 8.23 14.33
CA ARG A 84 9.14 7.63 13.02
C ARG A 84 9.24 8.69 11.91
N LYS A 85 8.50 9.80 12.02
CA LYS A 85 8.52 10.90 11.06
C LYS A 85 9.93 11.48 10.90
N ALA A 86 10.65 11.70 12.00
CA ALA A 86 12.02 12.23 11.95
C ALA A 86 12.99 11.32 11.20
N MET A 87 12.92 10.00 11.40
CA MET A 87 13.72 9.03 10.65
C MET A 87 13.29 8.93 9.18
N GLU A 88 11.99 8.95 8.91
CA GLU A 88 11.45 8.98 7.54
C GLU A 88 11.94 10.22 6.77
N GLU A 89 11.95 11.39 7.42
CA GLU A 89 12.52 12.62 6.85
C GLU A 89 14.02 12.53 6.61
N GLN A 90 14.78 11.81 7.46
CA GLN A 90 16.19 11.55 7.21
C GLN A 90 16.37 10.72 5.92
N VAL A 91 15.57 9.65 5.74
CA VAL A 91 15.58 8.86 4.50
C VAL A 91 15.23 9.73 3.30
N ALA A 92 14.18 10.55 3.41
CA ALA A 92 13.75 11.46 2.34
C ALA A 92 14.83 12.51 1.99
N ARG A 93 15.58 13.01 2.98
CA ARG A 93 16.71 13.91 2.78
C ARG A 93 17.87 13.22 2.06
N ALA A 94 18.29 12.04 2.51
CA ALA A 94 19.35 11.26 1.85
C ALA A 94 18.98 10.93 0.39
N ARG A 95 17.73 10.51 0.15
CA ARG A 95 17.18 10.27 -1.19
C ARG A 95 17.24 11.52 -2.07
N SER A 96 16.88 12.66 -1.50
CA SER A 96 16.91 13.95 -2.21
C SER A 96 18.34 14.42 -2.49
N ALA A 97 19.28 14.16 -1.59
CA ALA A 97 20.70 14.44 -1.79
C ALA A 97 21.27 13.62 -2.95
N LEU A 98 21.03 12.30 -2.99
CA LEU A 98 21.44 11.44 -4.10
C LEU A 98 20.85 11.91 -5.44
N ARG A 99 19.55 12.27 -5.46
CA ARG A 99 18.92 12.85 -6.66
C ARG A 99 19.61 14.14 -7.08
N LYS A 100 19.95 15.04 -6.17
CA LYS A 100 20.65 16.29 -6.51
C LYS A 100 21.99 16.02 -7.19
N ILE A 101 22.76 15.05 -6.69
CA ILE A 101 24.05 14.64 -7.28
C ILE A 101 23.84 14.08 -8.69
N LEU A 102 22.86 13.19 -8.89
CA LEU A 102 22.51 12.65 -10.22
C LEU A 102 22.20 13.75 -11.26
N HIS A 103 21.57 14.85 -10.85
CA HIS A 103 21.27 15.96 -11.75
C HIS A 103 22.53 16.73 -12.20
N GLN A 104 23.62 16.69 -11.43
CA GLN A 104 24.88 17.37 -11.75
C GLN A 104 25.59 16.75 -12.97
N HIS A 105 25.23 15.53 -13.36
CA HIS A 105 25.80 14.84 -14.53
C HIS A 105 25.63 15.65 -15.82
N LYS A 106 24.51 16.37 -15.93
CA LYS A 106 24.20 17.23 -17.07
C LYS A 106 25.17 18.40 -17.23
N ALA A 107 25.77 18.86 -16.13
CA ALA A 107 26.72 19.96 -16.13
C ALA A 107 28.18 19.49 -16.28
N ALA A 108 28.44 18.18 -16.17
CA ALA A 108 29.79 17.63 -16.30
C ALA A 108 30.13 17.35 -17.76
N ASP A 109 30.96 18.21 -18.36
CA ASP A 109 31.40 18.09 -19.77
C ASP A 109 32.61 17.17 -19.96
N LYS A 110 33.39 16.94 -18.90
CA LYS A 110 34.62 16.13 -18.94
C LYS A 110 34.45 14.87 -18.11
N LEU A 111 34.90 13.73 -18.64
CA LEU A 111 34.83 12.45 -17.94
C LEU A 111 35.52 12.47 -16.57
N VAL A 112 36.62 13.21 -16.42
CA VAL A 112 37.32 13.35 -15.13
C VAL A 112 36.44 13.99 -14.05
N LEU A 113 35.59 14.96 -14.40
CA LEU A 113 34.64 15.54 -13.45
C LEU A 113 33.54 14.53 -13.12
N LEU A 114 33.07 13.79 -14.12
CA LEU A 114 32.03 12.79 -13.95
C LEU A 114 32.48 11.61 -13.07
N LEU A 115 33.75 11.21 -13.15
CA LEU A 115 34.32 10.19 -12.25
C LEU A 115 34.29 10.64 -10.78
N LYS A 116 34.53 11.93 -10.49
CA LYS A 116 34.38 12.46 -9.13
C LYS A 116 32.93 12.44 -8.67
N ILE A 117 32.01 12.85 -9.55
CA ILE A 117 30.58 12.80 -9.24
C ILE A 117 30.15 11.36 -8.95
N TYR A 118 30.64 10.37 -9.73
CA TYR A 118 30.37 8.96 -9.49
C TYR A 118 30.85 8.46 -8.12
N GLU A 119 31.98 8.95 -7.61
CA GLU A 119 32.44 8.66 -6.24
C GLU A 119 31.49 9.27 -5.20
N GLU A 120 31.07 10.53 -5.40
CA GLU A 120 30.10 11.21 -4.53
C GLU A 120 28.73 10.51 -4.54
N GLU A 121 28.27 10.02 -5.69
CA GLU A 121 27.05 9.23 -5.83
C GLU A 121 27.13 7.92 -5.05
N ASP A 122 28.25 7.20 -5.15
CA ASP A 122 28.44 5.93 -4.47
C ASP A 122 28.43 6.12 -2.94
N GLU A 123 29.01 7.22 -2.43
CA GLU A 123 28.93 7.57 -1.01
C GLU A 123 27.52 8.00 -0.58
N ALA A 124 26.84 8.84 -1.37
CA ALA A 124 25.47 9.25 -1.08
C ALA A 124 24.48 8.07 -1.10
N TYR A 125 24.71 7.08 -1.97
CA TYR A 125 23.94 5.85 -1.98
C TYR A 125 24.18 5.02 -0.71
N LYS A 126 25.43 4.87 -0.26
CA LYS A 126 25.75 4.19 1.02
C LYS A 126 25.09 4.89 2.21
N GLU A 127 25.07 6.22 2.23
CA GLU A 127 24.38 6.99 3.27
C GLU A 127 22.88 6.72 3.25
N LEU A 128 22.24 6.76 2.07
CA LEU A 128 20.83 6.42 1.90
C LEU A 128 20.52 5.01 2.43
N VAL A 129 21.32 4.01 2.05
CA VAL A 129 21.16 2.63 2.54
C VAL A 129 21.31 2.57 4.06
N THR A 130 22.26 3.31 4.63
CA THR A 130 22.49 3.33 6.09
C THR A 130 21.30 3.90 6.83
N VAL A 131 20.81 5.07 6.42
CA VAL A 131 19.67 5.74 7.05
C VAL A 131 18.38 4.94 6.84
N ALA A 132 18.17 4.38 5.64
CA ALA A 132 17.04 3.48 5.37
C ALA A 132 17.10 2.23 6.27
N THR A 133 18.28 1.59 6.38
CA THR A 133 18.46 0.42 7.25
C THR A 133 18.07 0.74 8.69
N LEU A 134 18.52 1.87 9.24
CA LEU A 134 18.16 2.27 10.60
C LEU A 134 16.65 2.51 10.76
N PHE A 135 16.02 3.20 9.80
CA PHE A 135 14.59 3.47 9.82
C PHE A 135 13.76 2.18 9.74
N TYR A 136 14.06 1.29 8.79
CA TYR A 136 13.32 0.05 8.61
C TYR A 136 13.60 -0.94 9.76
N GLN A 137 14.79 -0.95 10.35
CA GLN A 137 15.05 -1.70 11.59
C GLN A 137 14.17 -1.22 12.74
N TYR A 138 14.02 0.10 12.90
CA TYR A 138 13.11 0.68 13.89
C TYR A 138 11.65 0.28 13.63
N LEU A 139 11.18 0.33 12.38
CA LEU A 139 9.82 -0.10 12.02
C LEU A 139 9.59 -1.60 12.26
N LEU A 140 10.60 -2.44 12.02
CA LEU A 140 10.50 -3.89 12.19
C LEU A 140 10.46 -4.31 13.67
N GLN A 141 11.06 -3.53 14.57
CA GLN A 141 11.28 -3.95 15.95
C GLN A 141 9.98 -4.35 16.69
N PRO A 142 8.90 -3.55 16.70
CA PRO A 142 7.66 -3.92 17.40
C PRO A 142 7.08 -5.25 16.92
N PHE A 143 7.17 -5.54 15.61
CA PHE A 143 6.65 -6.78 15.06
C PHE A 143 7.55 -7.98 15.34
N ARG A 144 8.88 -7.79 15.42
CA ARG A 144 9.80 -8.83 15.87
C ARG A 144 9.52 -9.22 17.31
N ASP A 145 9.35 -8.22 18.18
CA ASP A 145 9.02 -8.42 19.59
C ASP A 145 7.65 -9.11 19.73
N MET A 146 6.62 -8.64 19.01
CA MET A 146 5.29 -9.26 19.04
C MET A 146 5.30 -10.70 18.54
N ARG A 147 6.06 -11.01 17.48
CA ARG A 147 6.22 -12.39 16.99
C ARG A 147 6.85 -13.28 18.05
N GLU A 148 7.92 -12.81 18.70
CA GLU A 148 8.62 -13.57 19.74
C GLU A 148 7.74 -13.79 20.98
N LEU A 149 7.12 -12.74 21.50
CA LEU A 149 6.19 -12.82 22.62
C LEU A 149 5.03 -13.77 22.33
N ALA A 150 4.40 -13.65 21.16
CA ALA A 150 3.26 -14.48 20.79
C ALA A 150 3.64 -15.97 20.69
N VAL A 151 4.84 -16.28 20.18
CA VAL A 151 5.34 -17.67 20.13
C VAL A 151 5.63 -18.19 21.54
N LEU A 152 6.21 -17.37 22.43
CA LEU A 152 6.49 -17.76 23.82
C LEU A 152 5.20 -18.04 24.60
N TYR A 153 4.23 -17.13 24.59
CA TYR A 153 2.95 -17.32 25.28
C TYR A 153 2.18 -18.54 24.77
N LYS A 154 2.14 -18.73 23.44
CA LYS A 154 1.54 -19.94 22.87
C LYS A 154 2.23 -21.21 23.37
N MET A 155 3.56 -21.22 23.41
CA MET A 155 4.33 -22.37 23.89
C MET A 155 4.09 -22.64 25.38
N GLU A 156 3.98 -21.60 26.20
CA GLU A 156 3.65 -21.71 27.62
C GLU A 156 2.25 -22.31 27.84
N ILE A 157 1.26 -21.85 27.06
CA ILE A 157 -0.10 -22.41 27.08
C ILE A 157 -0.08 -23.89 26.73
N LEU A 158 0.59 -24.28 25.64
CA LEU A 158 0.68 -25.69 25.23
C LEU A 158 1.33 -26.57 26.32
N LYS A 159 2.38 -26.07 26.98
CA LYS A 159 2.99 -26.77 28.12
C LYS A 159 2.01 -26.91 29.28
N SER A 160 1.27 -25.86 29.65
CA SER A 160 0.26 -25.95 30.71
C SER A 160 -0.81 -27.00 30.40
N MET A 161 -1.21 -27.12 29.13
CA MET A 161 -2.15 -28.15 28.68
C MET A 161 -1.58 -29.57 28.70
N GLU A 162 -0.28 -29.74 28.49
CA GLU A 162 0.41 -31.04 28.50
C GLU A 162 0.72 -31.55 29.92
N PHE A 163 1.08 -30.66 30.83
CA PHE A 163 1.64 -31.02 32.14
C PHE A 163 0.71 -30.78 33.33
N GLU A 164 -0.32 -29.94 33.20
CA GLU A 164 -1.27 -29.67 34.29
C GLU A 164 -2.57 -30.46 34.12
N ASP A 165 -3.13 -30.96 35.23
CA ASP A 165 -4.43 -31.63 35.26
C ASP A 165 -5.56 -30.60 35.16
N LEU A 166 -5.85 -30.15 33.94
CA LEU A 166 -6.83 -29.11 33.65
C LEU A 166 -8.22 -29.68 33.35
N GLY A 167 -9.26 -28.97 33.81
CA GLY A 167 -10.65 -29.31 33.46
C GLY A 167 -11.02 -28.93 32.02
N PRO A 168 -12.04 -29.55 31.41
CA PRO A 168 -12.36 -29.39 29.97
C PRO A 168 -12.67 -27.94 29.58
N LYS A 169 -13.39 -27.19 30.42
CA LYS A 169 -13.67 -25.75 30.17
C LYS A 169 -12.41 -24.89 30.14
N ARG A 170 -11.37 -25.25 30.92
CA ARG A 170 -10.10 -24.53 30.95
C ARG A 170 -9.25 -24.90 29.74
N ILE A 171 -9.24 -26.17 29.35
CA ILE A 171 -8.63 -26.65 28.11
C ILE A 171 -9.21 -25.89 26.91
N ASP A 172 -10.54 -25.86 26.75
CA ASP A 172 -11.21 -25.13 25.66
C ASP A 172 -10.86 -23.63 25.64
N ALA A 173 -10.67 -23.01 26.81
CA ALA A 173 -10.30 -21.61 26.92
C ALA A 173 -8.84 -21.38 26.51
N LEU A 174 -7.93 -22.25 26.95
CA LEU A 174 -6.51 -22.20 26.59
C LEU A 174 -6.28 -22.49 25.10
N GLU A 175 -7.05 -23.41 24.50
CA GLU A 175 -7.01 -23.64 23.05
C GLU A 175 -7.35 -22.38 22.27
N LYS A 176 -8.40 -21.65 22.68
CA LYS A 176 -8.76 -20.36 22.07
C LYS A 176 -7.68 -19.31 22.27
N GLU A 177 -7.08 -19.24 23.45
CA GLU A 177 -6.00 -18.30 23.74
C GLU A 177 -4.74 -18.61 22.91
N ALA A 178 -4.34 -19.87 22.81
CA ALA A 178 -3.23 -20.31 21.97
C ALA A 178 -3.45 -19.99 20.48
N GLU A 179 -4.69 -20.11 20.03
CA GLU A 179 -5.14 -19.77 18.68
C GLU A 179 -5.06 -18.25 18.43
N ASP A 180 -5.46 -17.42 19.39
CA ASP A 180 -5.32 -15.96 19.30
C ASP A 180 -3.85 -15.53 19.27
N TRP A 181 -2.99 -16.13 20.10
CA TRP A 181 -1.55 -15.90 20.04
C TRP A 181 -0.94 -16.34 18.71
N ARG A 182 -1.41 -17.47 18.15
CA ARG A 182 -0.99 -17.92 16.82
C ARG A 182 -1.35 -16.89 15.73
N LYS A 183 -2.55 -16.29 15.79
CA LYS A 183 -2.96 -15.23 14.85
C LYS A 183 -2.07 -14.00 14.99
N ARG A 184 -1.84 -13.51 16.22
CA ARG A 184 -0.93 -12.37 16.47
C ARG A 184 0.47 -12.61 15.92
N ALA A 185 1.00 -13.82 16.08
CA ALA A 185 2.31 -14.18 15.50
C ALA A 185 2.27 -14.15 13.96
N LYS A 186 1.21 -14.68 13.32
CA LYS A 186 1.02 -14.62 11.86
C LYS A 186 0.95 -13.17 11.37
N ASP A 187 0.16 -12.33 12.02
CA ASP A 187 -0.02 -10.92 11.63
C ASP A 187 1.29 -10.11 11.79
N ALA A 188 2.06 -10.39 12.83
CA ALA A 188 3.38 -9.81 13.03
C ALA A 188 4.37 -10.23 11.92
N VAL A 189 4.39 -11.51 11.54
CA VAL A 189 5.20 -11.99 10.41
C VAL A 189 4.78 -11.33 9.09
N ASN A 190 3.48 -11.17 8.86
CA ASN A 190 2.97 -10.50 7.66
C ASN A 190 3.46 -9.05 7.58
N SER A 191 3.38 -8.32 8.70
CA SER A 191 3.85 -6.94 8.80
C SER A 191 5.36 -6.82 8.57
N ILE A 192 6.16 -7.77 9.09
CA ILE A 192 7.61 -7.84 8.83
C ILE A 192 7.89 -7.99 7.33
N GLN A 193 7.17 -8.88 6.65
CA GLN A 193 7.33 -9.11 5.21
C GLN A 193 6.98 -7.85 4.40
N ASP A 194 5.88 -7.17 4.73
CA ASP A 194 5.43 -5.95 4.03
C ASP A 194 6.44 -4.81 4.19
N ILE A 195 6.97 -4.64 5.40
CA ILE A 195 8.02 -3.65 5.68
C ILE A 195 9.31 -3.99 4.92
N ALA A 196 9.67 -5.27 4.80
CA ALA A 196 10.85 -5.70 4.05
C ALA A 196 10.73 -5.40 2.54
N VAL A 197 9.55 -5.55 1.95
CA VAL A 197 9.28 -5.16 0.55
C VAL A 197 9.59 -3.67 0.35
N ASN A 198 9.09 -2.81 1.24
CA ASN A 198 9.31 -1.36 1.16
C ASN A 198 10.79 -0.99 1.29
N TYR A 199 11.55 -1.66 2.16
CA TYR A 199 13.00 -1.46 2.27
C TYR A 199 13.72 -1.77 0.95
N PHE A 200 13.49 -2.97 0.40
CA PHE A 200 14.17 -3.37 -0.84
C PHE A 200 13.69 -2.57 -2.05
N GLU A 201 12.43 -2.11 -2.06
CA GLU A 201 11.93 -1.20 -3.08
C GLU A 201 12.69 0.14 -3.04
N GLU A 202 12.93 0.70 -1.85
CA GLU A 202 13.64 1.96 -1.67
C GLU A 202 15.08 1.91 -2.21
N THR A 203 15.84 0.89 -1.81
CA THR A 203 17.24 0.71 -2.20
C THR A 203 17.37 0.35 -3.68
N SER A 204 16.54 -0.57 -4.20
CA SER A 204 16.56 -0.96 -5.61
C SER A 204 16.16 0.19 -6.54
N ARG A 205 15.19 1.03 -6.15
CA ARG A 205 14.78 2.20 -6.93
C ARG A 205 15.90 3.24 -7.03
N ALA A 206 16.67 3.44 -5.97
CA ALA A 206 17.84 4.32 -5.99
C ALA A 206 18.94 3.80 -6.93
N LEU A 207 19.28 2.51 -6.85
CA LEU A 207 20.23 1.87 -7.78
C LEU A 207 19.77 1.93 -9.24
N ALA A 208 18.48 1.71 -9.49
CA ALA A 208 17.91 1.80 -10.83
C ALA A 208 18.04 3.21 -11.42
N GLY A 209 17.87 4.24 -10.58
CA GLY A 209 18.11 5.63 -10.95
C GLY A 209 19.57 5.90 -11.33
N MET A 210 20.52 5.45 -10.51
CA MET A 210 21.95 5.60 -10.77
C MET A 210 22.38 4.86 -12.05
N LEU A 211 21.93 3.62 -12.22
CA LEU A 211 22.23 2.83 -13.41
C LEU A 211 21.70 3.51 -14.68
N LYS A 212 20.44 3.98 -14.65
CA LYS A 212 19.83 4.67 -15.78
C LYS A 212 20.64 5.91 -16.18
N GLN A 213 21.03 6.73 -15.20
CA GLN A 213 21.82 7.93 -15.46
C GLN A 213 23.20 7.59 -16.04
N MET A 214 23.89 6.57 -15.51
CA MET A 214 25.19 6.14 -16.01
C MET A 214 25.11 5.53 -17.43
N GLU A 215 24.01 4.86 -17.77
CA GLU A 215 23.77 4.37 -19.14
C GLU A 215 23.53 5.50 -20.14
N GLU A 216 22.91 6.61 -19.70
CA GLU A 216 22.78 7.84 -20.49
C GLU A 216 24.16 8.50 -20.69
N ASP A 217 24.98 8.58 -19.64
CA ASP A 217 26.33 9.12 -19.73
C ASP A 217 27.23 8.32 -20.67
N ARG A 218 27.12 6.99 -20.65
CA ARG A 218 27.85 6.11 -21.59
C ARG A 218 27.65 6.52 -23.05
N ARG A 219 26.47 7.02 -23.42
CA ARG A 219 26.18 7.45 -24.79
C ARG A 219 26.89 8.77 -25.16
N ARG A 220 27.31 9.56 -24.18
CA ARG A 220 27.98 10.87 -24.37
C ARG A 220 29.49 10.74 -24.62
N PHE A 221 30.11 9.62 -24.24
CA PHE A 221 31.55 9.42 -24.33
C PHE A 221 31.91 8.30 -25.32
N GLY A 222 33.05 8.43 -25.99
CA GLY A 222 33.60 7.39 -26.86
C GLY A 222 34.09 6.17 -26.07
N GLN A 223 34.15 5.01 -26.74
CA GLN A 223 34.48 3.72 -26.10
C GLN A 223 35.82 3.71 -25.37
N ALA A 224 36.86 4.34 -25.94
CA ALA A 224 38.19 4.39 -25.32
C ALA A 224 38.19 5.23 -24.02
N SER A 225 37.50 6.37 -24.00
CA SER A 225 37.36 7.19 -22.80
C SER A 225 36.49 6.48 -21.76
N TRP A 226 35.39 5.85 -22.18
CA TRP A 226 34.46 5.16 -21.28
C TRP A 226 35.08 3.92 -20.60
N ALA A 227 36.15 3.34 -21.15
CA ALA A 227 36.80 2.16 -20.59
C ALA A 227 37.16 2.33 -19.10
N THR A 228 37.51 3.54 -18.65
CA THR A 228 37.79 3.84 -17.24
C THR A 228 36.54 3.77 -16.35
N ALA A 229 35.37 4.13 -16.86
CA ALA A 229 34.10 4.11 -16.12
C ALA A 229 33.33 2.79 -16.25
N ALA A 230 33.65 1.97 -17.26
CA ALA A 230 32.99 0.69 -17.51
C ALA A 230 32.94 -0.26 -16.29
N PRO A 231 33.99 -0.40 -15.46
CA PRO A 231 33.94 -1.27 -14.28
C PRO A 231 32.87 -0.85 -13.26
N ARG A 232 32.67 0.46 -13.06
CA ARG A 232 31.59 0.95 -12.17
C ARG A 232 30.21 0.64 -12.75
N LEU A 233 30.03 0.76 -14.06
CA LEU A 233 28.75 0.40 -14.70
C LEU A 233 28.43 -1.08 -14.52
N GLU A 234 29.41 -1.96 -14.69
CA GLU A 234 29.25 -3.41 -14.42
C GLU A 234 28.90 -3.67 -12.95
N LYS A 235 29.59 -2.99 -12.03
CA LYS A 235 29.30 -3.08 -10.58
C LYS A 235 27.87 -2.65 -10.26
N LEU A 236 27.39 -1.52 -10.81
CA LEU A 236 26.01 -1.05 -10.60
C LEU A 236 24.97 -2.05 -11.14
N LYS A 237 25.21 -2.65 -12.32
CA LYS A 237 24.35 -3.69 -12.87
C LYS A 237 24.26 -4.91 -11.97
N PHE A 238 25.40 -5.35 -11.44
CA PHE A 238 25.46 -6.46 -10.50
C PHE A 238 24.71 -6.15 -9.20
N MET A 239 24.99 -4.99 -8.58
CA MET A 239 24.32 -4.57 -7.34
C MET A 239 22.80 -4.42 -7.53
N LEU A 240 22.36 -3.81 -8.63
CA LEU A 240 20.94 -3.68 -8.94
C LEU A 240 20.28 -5.05 -9.13
N SER A 241 20.93 -5.98 -9.83
CA SER A 241 20.40 -7.33 -10.04
C SER A 241 20.25 -8.08 -8.71
N LYS A 242 21.22 -7.95 -7.80
CA LYS A 242 21.15 -8.54 -6.45
C LYS A 242 20.04 -7.92 -5.61
N GLU A 243 19.92 -6.59 -5.60
CA GLU A 243 18.90 -5.89 -4.81
C GLU A 243 17.49 -6.15 -5.35
N THR A 244 17.32 -6.14 -6.68
CA THR A 244 16.04 -6.46 -7.33
C THR A 244 15.63 -7.90 -7.05
N LEU A 245 16.56 -8.84 -7.02
CA LEU A 245 16.27 -10.23 -6.65
C LEU A 245 15.69 -10.33 -5.23
N GLN A 246 16.27 -9.61 -4.25
CA GLN A 246 15.76 -9.57 -2.88
C GLN A 246 14.38 -8.91 -2.80
N HIS A 247 14.20 -7.77 -3.49
CA HIS A 247 12.91 -7.09 -3.59
C HIS A 247 11.83 -8.03 -4.15
N MET A 248 12.09 -8.67 -5.30
CA MET A 248 11.10 -9.52 -5.95
C MET A 248 10.79 -10.78 -5.14
N ARG A 249 11.77 -11.38 -4.45
CA ARG A 249 11.52 -12.51 -3.52
C ARG A 249 10.66 -12.10 -2.34
N ALA A 250 10.90 -10.92 -1.75
CA ALA A 250 10.05 -10.38 -0.70
C ALA A 250 8.62 -10.13 -1.20
N LYS A 251 8.49 -9.56 -2.40
CA LYS A 251 7.19 -9.30 -3.05
C LYS A 251 6.44 -10.59 -3.37
N GLU A 252 7.13 -11.61 -3.87
CA GLU A 252 6.57 -12.93 -4.17
C GLU A 252 5.94 -13.57 -2.93
N MET A 253 6.61 -13.52 -1.78
CA MET A 253 6.05 -14.03 -0.52
C MET A 253 4.73 -13.33 -0.14
N CYS A 254 4.67 -12.01 -0.29
CA CYS A 254 3.48 -11.22 0.01
C CYS A 254 2.33 -11.51 -0.97
N LEU A 255 2.62 -11.66 -2.26
CA LEU A 255 1.63 -12.02 -3.29
C LEU A 255 1.09 -13.44 -3.08
N ASN A 256 1.95 -14.40 -2.73
CA ASN A 256 1.51 -15.76 -2.39
C ASN A 256 0.59 -15.76 -1.18
N ARG A 257 0.92 -14.98 -0.13
CA ARG A 257 0.05 -14.80 1.03
C ARG A 257 -1.31 -14.21 0.64
N ARG A 258 -1.31 -13.13 -0.16
CA ARG A 258 -2.54 -12.50 -0.67
C ARG A 258 -3.40 -13.48 -1.47
N LYS A 259 -2.76 -14.35 -2.27
CA LYS A 259 -3.42 -15.41 -3.04
C LYS A 259 -4.14 -16.41 -2.14
N GLU A 260 -3.50 -16.83 -1.05
CA GLU A 260 -4.13 -17.73 -0.06
C GLU A 260 -5.25 -17.02 0.72
N GLU A 261 -5.08 -15.75 1.09
CA GLU A 261 -6.14 -14.96 1.73
C GLU A 261 -7.41 -14.88 0.86
N ILE A 262 -7.26 -14.67 -0.45
CA ILE A 262 -8.40 -14.64 -1.39
C ILE A 262 -9.13 -15.99 -1.42
N LYS A 263 -8.38 -17.11 -1.37
CA LYS A 263 -8.98 -18.46 -1.31
C LYS A 263 -9.70 -18.68 0.03
N GLU A 264 -9.07 -18.34 1.15
CA GLU A 264 -9.68 -18.44 2.49
C GLU A 264 -10.97 -17.60 2.57
N GLN A 265 -10.95 -16.38 2.03
CA GLN A 265 -12.13 -15.53 1.93
C GLN A 265 -13.22 -16.19 1.09
N MET A 266 -12.87 -16.73 -0.08
CA MET A 266 -13.83 -17.40 -0.97
C MET A 266 -14.46 -18.65 -0.33
N GLU A 267 -13.70 -19.42 0.44
CA GLU A 267 -14.21 -20.58 1.19
C GLU A 267 -15.14 -20.17 2.34
N SER A 268 -14.86 -19.06 3.02
CA SER A 268 -15.68 -18.55 4.14
C SER A 268 -17.07 -18.07 3.72
N LEU A 269 -17.25 -17.71 2.44
CA LEU A 269 -18.52 -17.25 1.86
C LEU A 269 -19.57 -18.36 1.69
N ALA A 270 -19.19 -19.63 1.85
CA ALA A 270 -20.10 -20.76 1.67
C ALA A 270 -21.38 -20.68 2.54
N ASN A 271 -21.35 -19.92 3.64
CA ASN A 271 -22.45 -19.79 4.59
C ASN A 271 -23.28 -18.50 4.45
N GLN A 272 -23.00 -17.63 3.47
CA GLN A 272 -23.66 -16.31 3.36
C GLN A 272 -24.68 -16.27 2.19
N GLN A 273 -25.87 -15.72 2.44
CA GLN A 273 -26.85 -15.42 1.38
C GLN A 273 -26.35 -14.23 0.52
N ASP A 274 -26.49 -14.30 -0.80
CA ASP A 274 -26.13 -13.28 -1.80
C ASP A 274 -24.62 -13.01 -2.03
N ALA A 275 -23.75 -14.00 -1.77
CA ALA A 275 -22.30 -13.87 -1.97
C ALA A 275 -21.79 -14.06 -3.41
N ILE A 276 -22.67 -14.24 -4.41
CA ILE A 276 -22.23 -14.57 -5.80
C ILE A 276 -21.41 -13.43 -6.44
N VAL A 277 -21.82 -12.18 -6.23
CA VAL A 277 -21.08 -11.01 -6.75
C VAL A 277 -19.70 -10.91 -6.10
N VAL A 278 -19.61 -11.22 -4.81
CA VAL A 278 -18.36 -11.23 -4.05
C VAL A 278 -17.42 -12.33 -4.55
N VAL A 279 -17.96 -13.50 -4.91
CA VAL A 279 -17.17 -14.60 -5.51
C VAL A 279 -16.58 -14.17 -6.86
N ASP A 280 -17.36 -13.50 -7.71
CA ASP A 280 -16.87 -13.00 -9.00
C ASP A 280 -15.78 -11.93 -8.82
N GLU A 281 -15.92 -11.06 -7.82
CA GLU A 281 -14.91 -10.05 -7.47
C GLU A 281 -13.62 -10.68 -6.93
N LEU A 282 -13.74 -11.64 -6.01
CA LEU A 282 -12.60 -12.39 -5.47
C LEU A 282 -11.88 -13.21 -6.56
N GLU A 283 -12.62 -13.78 -7.51
CA GLU A 283 -12.02 -14.45 -8.67
C GLU A 283 -11.22 -13.48 -9.55
N LEU A 284 -11.70 -12.25 -9.74
CA LEU A 284 -10.98 -11.21 -10.48
C LEU A 284 -9.70 -10.79 -9.73
N GLN A 285 -9.80 -10.51 -8.43
CA GLN A 285 -8.66 -10.18 -7.57
C GLN A 285 -7.60 -11.30 -7.58
N TYR A 286 -8.04 -12.56 -7.64
CA TYR A 286 -7.13 -13.70 -7.75
C TYR A 286 -6.34 -13.66 -9.06
N TYR A 287 -7.01 -13.41 -10.19
CA TYR A 287 -6.34 -13.31 -11.49
C TYR A 287 -5.36 -12.14 -11.53
N GLU A 288 -5.73 -10.98 -11.01
CA GLU A 288 -4.84 -9.81 -10.90
C GLU A 288 -3.60 -10.15 -10.06
N THR A 289 -3.80 -10.73 -8.87
CA THR A 289 -2.71 -11.17 -7.99
C THR A 289 -1.81 -12.22 -8.66
N GLN A 290 -2.40 -13.16 -9.40
CA GLN A 290 -1.67 -14.21 -10.12
C GLN A 290 -0.84 -13.66 -11.29
N LEU A 291 -1.36 -12.66 -12.02
CA LEU A 291 -0.61 -11.97 -13.07
C LEU A 291 0.58 -11.20 -12.49
N GLU A 292 0.38 -10.49 -11.37
CA GLU A 292 1.46 -9.83 -10.65
C GLU A 292 2.51 -10.81 -10.13
N LEU A 293 2.08 -12.00 -9.68
CA LEU A 293 2.98 -13.07 -9.26
C LEU A 293 3.84 -13.56 -10.43
N TYR A 294 3.26 -13.74 -11.62
CA TYR A 294 4.03 -14.09 -12.81
C TYR A 294 5.03 -13.01 -13.23
N ASP A 295 4.66 -11.74 -13.15
CA ASP A 295 5.60 -10.64 -13.40
C ASP A 295 6.74 -10.62 -12.39
N THR A 296 6.44 -10.84 -11.12
CA THR A 296 7.43 -10.92 -10.05
C THR A 296 8.37 -12.10 -10.25
N LYS A 297 7.86 -13.31 -10.51
CA LYS A 297 8.67 -14.50 -10.84
C LYS A 297 9.52 -14.29 -12.09
N PHE A 298 9.02 -13.57 -13.09
CA PHE A 298 9.79 -13.27 -14.30
C PHE A 298 10.98 -12.37 -14.01
N GLU A 299 10.80 -11.33 -13.18
CA GLU A 299 11.88 -10.45 -12.75
C GLU A 299 12.89 -11.14 -11.81
N ILE A 300 12.46 -12.10 -10.98
CA ILE A 300 13.37 -13.00 -10.23
C ILE A 300 14.29 -13.74 -11.19
N LEU A 301 13.71 -14.50 -12.13
CA LEU A 301 14.48 -15.30 -13.09
C LEU A 301 15.42 -14.45 -13.95
N LYS A 302 14.96 -13.25 -14.35
CA LYS A 302 15.78 -12.30 -15.11
C LYS A 302 16.97 -11.77 -14.28
N SER A 303 16.76 -11.47 -13.00
CA SER A 303 17.83 -11.03 -12.10
C SER A 303 18.84 -12.15 -11.85
N GLU A 304 18.38 -13.38 -11.62
CA GLU A 304 19.24 -14.56 -11.48
C GLU A 304 20.06 -14.83 -12.75
N GLU A 305 19.45 -14.71 -13.93
CA GLU A 305 20.16 -14.83 -15.21
C GLU A 305 21.28 -13.78 -15.35
N LEU A 306 20.99 -12.51 -15.02
CA LEU A 306 21.99 -11.44 -15.08
C LEU A 306 23.17 -11.68 -14.13
N LEU A 307 22.90 -12.20 -12.92
CA LEU A 307 23.95 -12.56 -11.97
C LEU A 307 24.80 -13.74 -12.46
N LEU A 308 24.18 -14.76 -13.06
CA LEU A 308 24.91 -15.87 -13.69
C LEU A 308 25.76 -15.38 -14.88
N VAL A 309 25.24 -14.46 -15.70
CA VAL A 309 25.98 -13.87 -16.82
C VAL A 309 27.21 -13.12 -16.31
N ALA A 310 27.08 -12.32 -15.24
CA ALA A 310 28.22 -11.63 -14.64
C ALA A 310 29.31 -12.61 -14.12
N GLN A 311 28.90 -13.72 -13.51
CA GLN A 311 29.83 -14.78 -13.08
C GLN A 311 30.50 -15.47 -14.27
N ILE A 312 29.73 -15.81 -15.31
CA ILE A 312 30.22 -16.40 -16.56
C ILE A 312 31.26 -15.50 -17.22
N ASP A 313 30.99 -14.19 -17.30
CA ASP A 313 31.91 -13.24 -17.91
C ASP A 313 33.19 -13.08 -17.09
N THR A 314 33.11 -13.19 -15.76
CA THR A 314 34.29 -13.20 -14.88
C THR A 314 35.15 -14.44 -15.11
N LEU A 315 34.54 -15.63 -15.21
CA LEU A 315 35.26 -16.87 -15.52
C LEU A 315 35.90 -16.83 -16.92
N ARG A 316 35.18 -16.31 -17.92
CA ARG A 316 35.69 -16.15 -19.29
C ARG A 316 36.89 -15.20 -19.33
N ARG A 317 36.85 -14.08 -18.59
CA ARG A 317 37.98 -13.16 -18.44
C ARG A 317 39.18 -13.85 -17.82
N ARG A 318 39.00 -14.54 -16.69
CA ARG A 318 40.08 -15.28 -16.01
C ARG A 318 40.69 -16.37 -16.89
N MET A 319 39.87 -17.08 -17.66
CA MET A 319 40.35 -18.07 -18.63
C MET A 319 41.13 -17.42 -19.78
N LYS A 320 40.72 -16.23 -20.23
CA LYS A 320 41.43 -15.47 -21.25
C LYS A 320 42.80 -15.01 -20.73
N GLU A 321 42.86 -14.45 -19.53
CA GLU A 321 44.09 -14.02 -18.86
C GLU A 321 45.09 -15.19 -18.70
N LEU A 322 44.64 -16.36 -18.24
CA LEU A 322 45.49 -17.55 -18.12
C LEU A 322 46.00 -18.08 -19.47
N LYS A 323 45.22 -17.91 -20.55
CA LYS A 323 45.64 -18.31 -21.90
C LYS A 323 46.63 -17.31 -22.51
N GLU A 324 46.43 -16.04 -22.23
CA GLU A 324 47.21 -14.91 -22.73
C GLU A 324 48.43 -14.57 -21.86
N GLU A 325 48.62 -15.25 -20.73
CA GLU A 325 49.79 -15.08 -19.86
C GLU A 325 51.08 -15.29 -20.68
N VAL A 326 51.85 -14.24 -20.92
CA VAL A 326 53.10 -14.31 -21.69
C VAL A 326 54.23 -14.74 -20.75
N VAL A 327 54.85 -15.89 -21.02
CA VAL A 327 56.06 -16.31 -20.31
C VAL A 327 57.26 -15.72 -21.02
N TYR A 328 57.97 -14.82 -20.33
CA TYR A 328 59.26 -14.32 -20.79
C TYR A 328 60.33 -15.34 -20.41
N TYR A 329 60.98 -15.92 -21.42
CA TYR A 329 62.17 -16.73 -21.22
C TYR A 329 63.39 -15.79 -21.24
N ASP A 330 64.31 -15.96 -20.31
CA ASP A 330 65.63 -15.31 -20.38
C ASP A 330 66.35 -15.75 -21.66
N THR A 331 67.15 -14.85 -22.25
CA THR A 331 67.94 -15.16 -23.46
C THR A 331 68.95 -16.25 -23.15
N CYS A 332 68.76 -17.46 -23.67
CA CYS A 332 69.69 -18.57 -23.52
C CYS A 332 71.01 -18.26 -24.24
N GLU A 333 72.13 -18.38 -23.53
CA GLU A 333 73.47 -18.17 -24.08
C GLU A 333 74.02 -19.44 -24.76
N ASP A 334 73.51 -20.63 -24.40
CA ASP A 334 73.95 -21.93 -24.93
C ASP A 334 72.91 -22.62 -25.83
N PRO A 335 73.34 -23.24 -26.97
CA PRO A 335 72.45 -23.93 -27.90
C PRO A 335 71.81 -25.21 -27.34
N GLU A 336 72.45 -25.82 -26.33
CA GLU A 336 71.95 -27.01 -25.62
C GLU A 336 70.85 -26.66 -24.61
N GLU A 337 70.93 -25.49 -23.97
CA GLU A 337 69.85 -24.96 -23.11
C GLU A 337 68.60 -24.62 -23.92
N LEU A 338 68.78 -24.09 -25.14
CA LEU A 338 67.68 -23.81 -26.06
C LEU A 338 66.95 -25.10 -26.50
N GLN A 339 67.69 -26.18 -26.75
CA GLN A 339 67.12 -27.50 -27.06
C GLN A 339 66.41 -28.11 -25.86
N SER A 340 66.97 -27.99 -24.65
CA SER A 340 66.33 -28.41 -23.41
C SER A 340 65.05 -27.61 -23.13
N ILE A 341 65.03 -26.30 -23.42
CA ILE A 341 63.83 -25.44 -23.29
C ILE A 341 62.84 -25.67 -24.44
N MET A 342 63.25 -26.19 -25.59
CA MET A 342 62.34 -26.63 -26.66
C MET A 342 61.77 -28.04 -26.44
N GLU A 343 62.51 -28.93 -25.78
CA GLU A 343 62.06 -30.29 -25.39
C GLU A 343 61.25 -30.31 -24.09
N VAL A 344 61.59 -29.44 -23.13
CA VAL A 344 60.87 -29.22 -21.85
C VAL A 344 59.89 -28.05 -21.97
N GLY A 345 59.98 -27.28 -23.05
CA GLY A 345 59.02 -26.24 -23.39
C GLY A 345 57.66 -26.89 -23.50
N PRO A 346 56.70 -26.56 -22.63
CA PRO A 346 55.40 -27.15 -22.76
C PRO A 346 54.90 -26.71 -24.14
N LEU A 347 54.54 -27.67 -24.98
CA LEU A 347 53.24 -27.56 -25.64
C LEU A 347 52.32 -26.97 -24.57
N ARG A 348 51.98 -25.68 -24.68
CA ARG A 348 50.91 -25.08 -23.89
C ARG A 348 49.63 -25.78 -24.32
N ASP A 349 49.48 -26.98 -23.81
CA ASP A 349 48.32 -27.80 -24.00
C ASP A 349 47.17 -27.00 -23.38
N PRO A 350 46.00 -26.88 -24.04
CA PRO A 350 44.81 -26.19 -23.51
C PRO A 350 44.28 -26.77 -22.17
N SER A 351 45.05 -27.64 -21.51
CA SER A 351 44.67 -28.62 -20.53
C SER A 351 45.37 -28.41 -19.18
N THR A 352 45.86 -27.22 -18.83
CA THR A 352 46.26 -26.93 -17.44
C THR A 352 45.10 -27.33 -16.51
N PRO A 353 45.31 -28.09 -15.42
CA PRO A 353 44.23 -28.58 -14.55
C PRO A 353 43.34 -27.43 -14.03
N ALA A 354 43.92 -26.24 -13.85
CA ALA A 354 43.20 -25.01 -13.54
C ALA A 354 42.20 -24.60 -14.65
N VAL A 355 42.62 -24.58 -15.92
CA VAL A 355 41.77 -24.25 -17.08
C VAL A 355 40.66 -25.30 -17.27
N ARG A 356 40.95 -26.59 -17.04
CA ARG A 356 39.91 -27.64 -17.04
C ARG A 356 38.87 -27.44 -15.95
N THR A 357 39.29 -27.04 -14.76
CA THR A 357 38.38 -26.77 -13.64
C THR A 357 37.49 -25.56 -13.92
N LEU A 358 38.05 -24.47 -14.45
CA LEU A 358 37.31 -23.28 -14.87
C LEU A 358 36.31 -23.58 -16.00
N ASN A 359 36.69 -24.39 -16.99
CA ASN A 359 35.78 -24.84 -18.05
C ASN A 359 34.59 -25.63 -17.50
N ARG A 360 34.83 -26.53 -16.53
CA ARG A 360 33.75 -27.29 -15.88
C ARG A 360 32.78 -26.35 -15.15
N GLN A 361 33.29 -25.37 -14.41
CA GLN A 361 32.47 -24.36 -13.74
C GLN A 361 31.68 -23.51 -14.75
N LEU A 362 32.30 -23.09 -15.84
CA LEU A 362 31.64 -22.35 -16.92
C LEU A 362 30.47 -23.15 -17.50
N GLN A 363 30.68 -24.43 -17.82
CA GLN A 363 29.64 -25.31 -18.35
C GLN A 363 28.47 -25.50 -17.36
N GLN A 364 28.78 -25.59 -16.05
CA GLN A 364 27.75 -25.66 -15.00
C GLN A 364 26.90 -24.38 -14.97
N LEU A 365 27.54 -23.20 -14.96
CA LEU A 365 26.82 -21.92 -14.96
C LEU A 365 26.02 -21.71 -16.25
N GLU A 366 26.53 -22.12 -17.41
CA GLU A 366 25.79 -22.05 -18.68
C GLU A 366 24.59 -23.00 -18.71
N THR A 367 24.71 -24.18 -18.09
CA THR A 367 23.59 -25.12 -17.94
C THR A 367 22.51 -24.54 -17.02
N LYS A 368 22.90 -23.97 -15.87
CA LYS A 368 21.99 -23.23 -14.97
C LYS A 368 21.30 -22.08 -15.73
N ARG A 369 22.04 -21.28 -16.48
CA ARG A 369 21.49 -20.19 -17.31
C ARG A 369 20.48 -20.70 -18.34
N GLY A 370 20.79 -21.82 -18.99
CA GLY A 370 19.89 -22.49 -19.95
C GLY A 370 18.58 -22.95 -19.30
N ALA A 371 18.64 -23.52 -18.09
CA ALA A 371 17.45 -23.91 -17.33
C ALA A 371 16.57 -22.69 -16.99
N ILE A 372 17.18 -21.56 -16.56
CA ILE A 372 16.45 -20.32 -16.31
C ILE A 372 15.77 -19.79 -17.59
N CYS A 373 16.44 -19.84 -18.74
CA CYS A 373 15.85 -19.43 -20.02
C CYS A 373 14.60 -20.25 -20.35
N SER A 374 14.65 -21.57 -20.14
CA SER A 374 13.51 -22.47 -20.33
C SER A 374 12.36 -22.13 -19.36
N ARG A 375 12.67 -21.91 -18.07
CA ARG A 375 11.68 -21.48 -17.06
C ARG A 375 11.03 -20.14 -17.44
N ARG A 376 11.79 -19.16 -17.93
CA ARG A 376 11.25 -17.87 -18.40
C ARG A 376 10.31 -18.02 -19.61
N ALA A 377 10.62 -18.92 -20.55
CA ALA A 377 9.76 -19.19 -21.68
C ALA A 377 8.45 -19.86 -21.25
N TYR A 378 8.55 -20.84 -20.34
CA TYR A 378 7.39 -21.47 -19.73
C TYR A 378 6.49 -20.46 -19.01
N LEU A 379 7.08 -19.60 -18.18
CA LEU A 379 6.36 -18.58 -17.42
C LEU A 379 5.64 -17.57 -18.32
N ARG A 380 6.25 -17.18 -19.44
CA ARG A 380 5.59 -16.34 -20.46
C ARG A 380 4.32 -17.00 -20.99
N ASN A 381 4.40 -18.26 -21.42
CA ASN A 381 3.23 -18.99 -21.92
C ASN A 381 2.13 -19.12 -20.84
N LYS A 382 2.51 -19.26 -19.56
CA LYS A 382 1.55 -19.32 -18.45
C LYS A 382 0.92 -17.98 -18.15
N LYS A 383 1.70 -16.90 -18.22
CA LYS A 383 1.17 -15.54 -18.12
C LYS A 383 0.14 -15.28 -19.22
N ASP A 384 0.44 -15.64 -20.46
CA ASP A 384 -0.49 -15.46 -21.59
C ASP A 384 -1.81 -16.23 -21.36
N GLN A 385 -1.74 -17.48 -20.90
CA GLN A 385 -2.93 -18.27 -20.54
C GLN A 385 -3.77 -17.62 -19.41
N CYS A 386 -3.09 -17.02 -18.42
CA CYS A 386 -3.77 -16.31 -17.33
C CYS A 386 -4.42 -15.01 -17.81
N VAL A 387 -3.75 -14.25 -18.70
CA VAL A 387 -4.31 -13.05 -19.33
C VAL A 387 -5.57 -13.41 -20.11
N GLU A 388 -5.53 -14.46 -20.93
CA GLU A 388 -6.70 -14.91 -21.69
C GLU A 388 -7.87 -15.30 -20.78
N ALA A 389 -7.60 -16.03 -19.69
CA ALA A 389 -8.62 -16.43 -18.71
C ALA A 389 -9.23 -15.21 -18.00
N HIS A 390 -8.40 -14.25 -17.58
CA HIS A 390 -8.81 -13.01 -16.96
C HIS A 390 -9.70 -12.16 -17.89
N GLU A 391 -9.27 -11.97 -19.14
CA GLU A 391 -10.04 -11.26 -20.16
C GLU A 391 -11.36 -11.98 -20.50
N GLN A 392 -11.35 -13.31 -20.53
CA GLN A 392 -12.57 -14.08 -20.74
C GLN A 392 -13.57 -13.87 -19.60
N LYS A 393 -13.11 -13.88 -18.34
CA LYS A 393 -13.96 -13.59 -17.17
C LYS A 393 -14.54 -12.18 -17.23
N HIS A 394 -13.72 -11.19 -17.59
CA HIS A 394 -14.17 -9.81 -17.71
C HIS A 394 -15.22 -9.64 -18.83
N ARG A 395 -14.99 -10.27 -20.00
CA ARG A 395 -15.97 -10.30 -21.10
C ARG A 395 -17.28 -10.96 -20.70
N GLN A 396 -17.23 -12.10 -19.99
CA GLN A 396 -18.44 -12.76 -19.50
C GLN A 396 -19.24 -11.88 -18.53
N ALA A 397 -18.56 -11.17 -17.62
CA ALA A 397 -19.21 -10.23 -16.71
C ALA A 397 -19.91 -9.08 -17.48
N GLN A 398 -19.22 -8.52 -18.49
CA GLN A 398 -19.80 -7.48 -19.35
C GLN A 398 -21.00 -7.98 -20.16
N GLU A 399 -20.91 -9.17 -20.77
CA GLU A 399 -22.02 -9.78 -21.49
C GLU A 399 -23.22 -10.07 -20.59
N ASN A 400 -22.98 -10.60 -19.39
CA ASN A 400 -24.03 -10.88 -18.41
C ASN A 400 -24.73 -9.58 -17.97
N SER A 401 -23.96 -8.52 -17.70
CA SER A 401 -24.48 -7.19 -17.39
C SER A 401 -25.29 -6.61 -18.55
N ALA A 402 -24.78 -6.70 -19.78
CA ALA A 402 -25.49 -6.23 -20.97
C ALA A 402 -26.81 -6.99 -21.19
N ARG A 403 -26.81 -8.32 -21.02
CA ARG A 403 -28.03 -9.15 -21.09
C ARG A 403 -29.02 -8.77 -20.00
N PHE A 404 -28.55 -8.55 -18.77
CA PHE A 404 -29.39 -8.08 -17.67
C PHE A 404 -30.06 -6.74 -18.00
N ILE A 405 -29.29 -5.76 -18.50
CA ILE A 405 -29.81 -4.46 -18.94
C ILE A 405 -30.78 -4.61 -20.12
N GLN A 406 -30.53 -5.52 -21.05
CA GLN A 406 -31.43 -5.77 -22.18
C GLN A 406 -32.78 -6.34 -21.71
N HIS A 407 -32.76 -7.33 -20.82
CA HIS A 407 -33.97 -7.99 -20.31
C HIS A 407 -34.74 -7.13 -19.31
N HIS A 408 -34.04 -6.39 -18.45
CA HIS A 408 -34.65 -5.55 -17.41
C HIS A 408 -34.70 -4.06 -17.78
N GLY A 409 -34.33 -3.68 -19.00
CA GLY A 409 -34.17 -2.27 -19.39
C GLY A 409 -35.43 -1.43 -19.26
N ILE A 410 -36.62 -2.04 -19.43
CA ILE A 410 -37.90 -1.34 -19.21
C ILE A 410 -38.16 -1.10 -17.72
N GLN A 411 -37.85 -2.09 -16.86
CA GLN A 411 -37.98 -1.97 -15.42
C GLN A 411 -37.02 -0.91 -14.87
N LEU A 412 -35.74 -0.99 -15.24
CA LEU A 412 -34.71 0.00 -14.90
C LEU A 412 -35.11 1.42 -15.33
N LYS A 413 -35.65 1.58 -16.55
CA LYS A 413 -36.17 2.89 -17.01
C LYS A 413 -37.36 3.39 -16.20
N ARG A 414 -38.22 2.49 -15.70
CA ARG A 414 -39.39 2.85 -14.87
C ARG A 414 -38.96 3.22 -13.45
N GLU A 415 -38.05 2.47 -12.85
CA GLU A 415 -37.48 2.78 -11.53
C GLU A 415 -36.73 4.10 -11.57
N ARG A 416 -35.87 4.31 -12.57
CA ARG A 416 -35.18 5.59 -12.78
C ARG A 416 -36.14 6.77 -12.90
N LYS A 417 -37.24 6.62 -13.64
CA LYS A 417 -38.28 7.66 -13.71
C LYS A 417 -38.94 7.93 -12.35
N ARG A 418 -39.23 6.89 -11.56
CA ARG A 418 -39.79 7.06 -10.21
C ARG A 418 -38.82 7.77 -9.27
N GLU A 419 -37.53 7.42 -9.34
CA GLU A 419 -36.47 8.09 -8.57
C GLU A 419 -36.32 9.56 -8.99
N GLU A 420 -36.34 9.86 -10.29
CA GLU A 420 -36.34 11.23 -10.82
C GLU A 420 -37.57 12.03 -10.35
N GLU A 421 -38.76 11.41 -10.35
CA GLU A 421 -40.00 12.01 -9.83
C GLU A 421 -39.92 12.25 -8.32
N GLN A 422 -39.38 11.30 -7.55
CA GLN A 422 -39.13 11.47 -6.11
C GLN A 422 -38.17 12.62 -5.83
N ARG A 423 -37.02 12.67 -6.51
CA ARG A 423 -36.06 13.78 -6.39
C ARG A 423 -36.70 15.12 -6.74
N ARG A 424 -37.54 15.15 -7.78
CA ARG A 424 -38.27 16.38 -8.16
C ARG A 424 -39.27 16.78 -7.08
N LYS A 425 -39.96 15.82 -6.47
CA LYS A 425 -40.89 16.07 -5.36
C LYS A 425 -40.15 16.60 -4.13
N GLU A 426 -39.04 15.95 -3.75
CA GLU A 426 -38.16 16.39 -2.65
C GLU A 426 -37.65 17.81 -2.89
N TRP A 427 -37.24 18.14 -4.12
CA TRP A 427 -36.84 19.50 -4.47
C TRP A 427 -37.97 20.52 -4.32
N VAL A 428 -39.19 20.19 -4.76
CA VAL A 428 -40.37 21.05 -4.58
C VAL A 428 -40.69 21.23 -3.10
N ASP A 429 -40.62 20.16 -2.31
CA ASP A 429 -40.90 20.20 -0.87
C ASP A 429 -39.86 21.04 -0.14
N GLN A 430 -38.58 20.95 -0.51
CA GLN A 430 -37.51 21.83 -0.02
C GLN A 430 -37.75 23.30 -0.37
N GLU A 431 -38.15 23.62 -1.60
CA GLU A 431 -38.48 25.00 -1.99
C GLU A 431 -39.74 25.53 -1.29
N ARG A 432 -40.75 24.67 -1.09
CA ARG A 432 -41.92 25.00 -0.27
C ARG A 432 -41.53 25.30 1.17
N GLU A 433 -40.66 24.48 1.76
CA GLU A 433 -40.20 24.66 3.13
C GLU A 433 -39.39 25.95 3.30
N LYS A 434 -38.48 26.28 2.36
CA LYS A 434 -37.79 27.57 2.33
C LYS A 434 -38.77 28.74 2.23
N THR A 435 -39.80 28.62 1.40
CA THR A 435 -40.84 29.65 1.24
C THR A 435 -41.65 29.81 2.52
N LEU A 436 -42.08 28.71 3.14
CA LEU A 436 -42.80 28.72 4.42
C LEU A 436 -41.94 29.30 5.54
N SER A 437 -40.64 29.01 5.58
CA SER A 437 -39.71 29.60 6.54
C SER A 437 -39.53 31.11 6.31
N ARG A 438 -39.42 31.58 5.06
CA ARG A 438 -39.44 33.02 4.74
C ARG A 438 -40.73 33.69 5.22
N LEU A 439 -41.88 33.06 5.01
CA LEU A 439 -43.18 33.58 5.47
C LEU A 439 -43.32 33.57 7.00
N ARG A 440 -42.81 32.53 7.68
CA ARG A 440 -42.74 32.48 9.15
C ARG A 440 -41.88 33.62 9.69
N SER A 441 -40.67 33.82 9.14
CA SER A 441 -39.80 34.94 9.50
C SER A 441 -40.41 36.30 9.18
N PHE A 442 -41.13 36.43 8.06
CA PHE A 442 -41.83 37.67 7.71
C PHE A 442 -42.97 37.95 8.70
N ARG A 443 -43.76 36.94 9.08
CA ARG A 443 -44.82 37.06 10.09
C ARG A 443 -44.25 37.41 11.47
N GLU A 444 -43.14 36.80 11.88
CA GLU A 444 -42.44 37.16 13.11
C GLU A 444 -41.91 38.60 13.08
N HIS A 445 -41.36 39.04 11.95
CA HIS A 445 -40.93 40.43 11.77
C HIS A 445 -42.09 41.44 11.74
N HIS A 446 -43.26 41.07 11.21
CA HIS A 446 -44.44 41.94 11.20
C HIS A 446 -45.19 41.96 12.52
N ASN A 447 -45.11 40.88 13.33
CA ASN A 447 -45.64 40.89 14.70
C ASN A 447 -44.74 41.68 15.67
N THR A 448 -43.48 41.94 15.31
CA THR A 448 -42.52 42.70 16.13
C THR A 448 -42.34 44.15 15.68
N LYS A 449 -42.74 44.51 14.44
CA LYS A 449 -42.91 45.90 13.97
C LYS A 449 -44.38 46.29 13.91
N SER A 450 -44.81 46.92 14.98
CA SER A 450 -46.12 47.54 15.21
C SER A 450 -46.53 48.52 14.09
N THR A 451 -47.83 48.79 14.01
CA THR A 451 -48.45 50.07 13.60
C THR A 451 -48.15 50.61 12.19
N LEU A 452 -49.07 50.43 11.24
CA LEU A 452 -49.62 51.50 10.37
C LEU A 452 -50.74 50.93 9.47
N GLY A 453 -51.94 51.50 9.54
CA GLY A 453 -53.10 51.16 8.70
C GLY A 453 -54.04 50.12 9.32
N SER A 454 -54.78 50.50 10.37
CA SER A 454 -55.78 49.64 11.01
C SER A 454 -56.85 49.23 10.00
N MET A 455 -57.26 47.96 10.03
CA MET A 455 -58.45 47.44 9.35
C MET A 455 -59.70 48.31 9.61
N ASP A 456 -59.72 49.06 10.72
CA ASP A 456 -60.78 50.02 11.03
C ASP A 456 -60.92 51.16 10.01
N GLU A 457 -59.83 51.61 9.37
CA GLU A 457 -59.89 52.70 8.38
C GLU A 457 -60.50 52.23 7.06
N VAL A 458 -60.25 50.96 6.70
CA VAL A 458 -60.84 50.26 5.53
C VAL A 458 -62.31 49.92 5.79
N LEU A 459 -62.66 49.51 7.00
CA LEU A 459 -64.06 49.25 7.40
C LEU A 459 -64.87 50.55 7.52
N ALA A 460 -64.27 51.64 7.98
CA ALA A 460 -64.92 52.95 8.06
C ALA A 460 -65.16 53.58 6.68
N SER A 461 -64.28 53.32 5.70
CA SER A 461 -64.49 53.76 4.31
C SER A 461 -65.56 52.90 3.60
N LEU A 462 -65.68 51.61 3.93
CA LEU A 462 -66.75 50.75 3.44
C LEU A 462 -68.13 51.10 4.03
N GLN A 463 -68.20 51.49 5.31
CA GLN A 463 -69.43 51.97 5.96
C GLN A 463 -69.90 53.34 5.47
N ARG A 464 -69.00 54.19 4.96
CA ARG A 464 -69.35 55.51 4.38
C ARG A 464 -69.93 55.44 2.96
N GLY A 465 -70.00 54.25 2.34
CA GLY A 465 -70.76 54.03 1.12
C GLY A 465 -70.22 54.71 -0.14
N GLU A 466 -68.95 55.12 -0.17
CA GLU A 466 -68.32 55.71 -1.36
C GLU A 466 -67.55 54.68 -2.19
N VAL A 467 -68.25 53.75 -2.85
CA VAL A 467 -67.67 53.05 -4.02
C VAL A 467 -68.77 52.80 -5.06
N GLN A 468 -68.80 53.63 -6.12
CA GLN A 468 -69.55 53.34 -7.34
C GLN A 468 -68.74 52.37 -8.22
N LEU A 469 -69.13 51.10 -8.28
CA LEU A 469 -68.54 50.12 -9.19
C LEU A 469 -69.19 50.18 -10.57
N ARG A 470 -68.37 50.37 -11.61
CA ARG A 470 -68.74 50.40 -13.02
C ARG A 470 -69.05 48.98 -13.51
N ARG A 471 -70.22 48.80 -14.14
CA ARG A 471 -70.65 47.55 -14.78
C ARG A 471 -69.77 47.24 -16.00
N VAL A 472 -69.20 46.04 -16.06
CA VAL A 472 -68.51 45.48 -17.22
C VAL A 472 -69.21 44.19 -17.62
N GLU A 473 -69.60 44.10 -18.90
CA GLU A 473 -70.18 42.91 -19.52
C GLU A 473 -69.09 41.87 -19.80
N MET A 474 -69.30 40.61 -19.39
CA MET A 474 -68.51 39.47 -19.86
C MET A 474 -69.38 38.56 -20.73
N GLN A 475 -68.88 38.37 -21.95
CA GLN A 475 -69.42 37.47 -22.97
C GLN A 475 -69.34 36.00 -22.56
N ALA A 476 -70.30 35.25 -23.08
CA ALA A 476 -70.49 33.83 -22.91
C ALA A 476 -69.39 32.98 -23.57
N GLY A 477 -69.06 31.86 -22.94
CA GLY A 477 -68.26 30.77 -23.49
C GLY A 477 -68.32 29.56 -22.57
N VAL A 478 -69.32 28.70 -22.79
CA VAL A 478 -69.54 27.44 -22.07
C VAL A 478 -68.48 26.40 -22.50
N PRO A 479 -67.70 25.80 -21.58
CA PRO A 479 -67.03 24.53 -21.85
C PRO A 479 -67.88 23.39 -21.31
N GLY A 480 -68.34 22.53 -22.24
CA GLY A 480 -69.08 21.31 -21.94
C GLY A 480 -68.31 20.38 -21.01
N ASP A 481 -69.07 19.84 -20.08
CA ASP A 481 -68.75 19.03 -18.91
C ASP A 481 -67.88 17.78 -19.21
N ALA A 482 -66.58 17.85 -18.93
CA ALA A 482 -65.65 16.72 -19.02
C ALA A 482 -66.07 15.50 -18.18
N ARG A 483 -66.92 15.73 -17.16
CA ARG A 483 -67.48 14.70 -16.31
C ARG A 483 -68.41 13.75 -17.06
N GLU A 484 -69.16 14.27 -18.04
CA GLU A 484 -70.13 13.48 -18.81
C GLU A 484 -69.43 12.52 -19.79
N SER A 485 -68.29 12.95 -20.35
CA SER A 485 -67.42 12.10 -21.18
C SER A 485 -66.74 10.98 -20.39
N ILE A 486 -66.42 11.19 -19.12
CA ILE A 486 -65.82 10.16 -18.26
C ILE A 486 -66.89 9.15 -17.83
N LEU A 487 -68.10 9.63 -17.50
CA LEU A 487 -69.21 8.76 -17.08
C LEU A 487 -69.72 7.88 -18.23
N SER A 488 -69.72 8.36 -19.48
CA SER A 488 -70.07 7.54 -20.65
C SER A 488 -69.01 6.47 -20.94
N ALA A 489 -67.72 6.76 -20.77
CA ALA A 489 -66.63 5.79 -20.92
C ALA A 489 -66.69 4.66 -19.86
N ILE A 490 -67.11 4.96 -18.63
CA ILE A 490 -67.29 3.96 -17.57
C ILE A 490 -68.48 3.04 -17.87
N ARG A 491 -69.59 3.59 -18.42
CA ARG A 491 -70.77 2.79 -18.78
C ARG A 491 -70.54 1.84 -19.96
N LEU A 492 -69.61 2.17 -20.86
CA LEU A 492 -69.28 1.33 -22.02
C LEU A 492 -68.47 0.07 -21.66
N GLY A 493 -67.82 0.06 -20.48
CA GLY A 493 -67.02 -1.07 -20.00
C GLY A 493 -65.75 -1.33 -20.83
N VAL A 494 -64.73 -1.94 -20.22
CA VAL A 494 -63.44 -2.21 -20.88
C VAL A 494 -63.11 -3.70 -20.74
N LYS A 495 -62.75 -4.36 -21.84
CA LYS A 495 -62.34 -5.77 -21.83
C LYS A 495 -60.94 -5.90 -21.21
N LEU A 496 -60.86 -6.40 -19.98
CA LEU A 496 -59.60 -6.74 -19.33
C LEU A 496 -59.04 -8.04 -19.91
N ARG A 497 -57.73 -8.05 -20.19
CA ARG A 497 -57.03 -9.23 -20.72
C ARG A 497 -56.89 -10.25 -19.59
N LYS A 498 -57.30 -11.50 -19.83
CA LYS A 498 -57.26 -12.59 -18.83
C LYS A 498 -55.80 -12.94 -18.53
N VAL A 499 -55.34 -12.67 -17.31
CA VAL A 499 -54.03 -13.09 -16.81
C VAL A 499 -54.11 -14.58 -16.46
N GLN A 500 -53.31 -15.41 -17.15
CA GLN A 500 -53.05 -16.76 -16.67
C GLN A 500 -52.22 -16.63 -15.38
N PRO A 501 -52.61 -17.27 -14.26
CA PRO A 501 -51.71 -17.37 -13.12
C PRO A 501 -50.56 -18.28 -13.55
N ALA A 502 -49.42 -17.68 -13.84
CA ALA A 502 -48.16 -18.40 -13.82
C ALA A 502 -47.96 -18.85 -12.38
N THR A 503 -48.14 -20.15 -12.14
CA THR A 503 -47.57 -20.83 -10.99
C THR A 503 -46.06 -20.64 -11.04
N ALA A 504 -45.58 -19.58 -10.38
CA ALA A 504 -44.21 -19.52 -9.93
C ALA A 504 -44.03 -20.66 -8.92
N PRO A 505 -43.11 -21.62 -9.15
CA PRO A 505 -42.68 -22.46 -8.06
C PRO A 505 -42.03 -21.52 -7.04
N LEU A 506 -42.46 -21.58 -5.78
CA LEU A 506 -41.66 -21.05 -4.70
C LEU A 506 -40.27 -21.66 -4.84
N ALA A 507 -39.29 -20.84 -5.21
CA ALA A 507 -37.90 -21.20 -5.13
C ALA A 507 -37.62 -21.57 -3.68
N SER A 508 -37.31 -22.83 -3.46
CA SER A 508 -36.83 -23.34 -2.19
C SER A 508 -35.59 -22.54 -1.81
N GLN A 509 -35.55 -22.01 -0.58
CA GLN A 509 -34.34 -21.42 0.00
C GLN A 509 -33.13 -22.39 -0.02
N GLY A 510 -33.36 -23.69 -0.21
CA GLY A 510 -32.31 -24.70 -0.43
C GLY A 510 -31.64 -24.69 -1.81
N SER A 511 -32.20 -24.04 -2.84
CA SER A 511 -31.59 -24.02 -4.19
C SER A 511 -30.44 -23.01 -4.31
N GLN A 512 -30.58 -21.83 -3.72
CA GLN A 512 -29.60 -20.75 -3.85
C GLN A 512 -28.26 -21.07 -3.18
N VAL A 513 -28.28 -21.75 -2.03
CA VAL A 513 -27.06 -22.20 -1.33
C VAL A 513 -26.30 -23.23 -2.18
N SER A 514 -27.02 -24.15 -2.86
CA SER A 514 -26.41 -25.10 -3.79
C SER A 514 -25.80 -24.44 -5.02
N ASP A 515 -26.42 -23.37 -5.53
CA ASP A 515 -25.92 -22.63 -6.68
C ASP A 515 -24.68 -21.79 -6.32
N LEU A 516 -24.65 -21.16 -5.14
CA LEU A 516 -23.48 -20.46 -4.60
C LEU A 516 -22.30 -21.41 -4.37
N GLU A 517 -22.52 -22.55 -3.70
CA GLU A 517 -21.48 -23.56 -3.49
C GLU A 517 -20.91 -24.10 -4.82
N ARG A 518 -21.77 -24.30 -5.83
CA ARG A 518 -21.34 -24.68 -7.18
C ARG A 518 -20.51 -23.57 -7.84
N SER A 519 -20.90 -22.30 -7.66
CA SER A 519 -20.15 -21.16 -8.17
C SER A 519 -18.76 -21.06 -7.52
N ILE A 520 -18.68 -21.15 -6.19
CA ILE A 520 -17.42 -21.14 -5.42
C ILE A 520 -16.50 -22.28 -5.89
N LYS A 521 -17.01 -23.51 -5.99
CA LYS A 521 -16.23 -24.66 -6.48
C LYS A 521 -15.74 -24.46 -7.91
N ALA A 522 -16.58 -23.90 -8.78
CA ALA A 522 -16.20 -23.62 -10.17
C ALA A 522 -15.13 -22.52 -10.27
N ALA A 523 -15.25 -21.45 -9.47
CA ALA A 523 -14.25 -20.39 -9.38
C ALA A 523 -12.91 -20.94 -8.86
N MET A 524 -12.93 -21.70 -7.77
CA MET A 524 -11.74 -22.34 -7.21
C MET A 524 -11.07 -23.30 -8.21
N GLN A 525 -11.84 -24.03 -9.03
CA GLN A 525 -11.28 -24.87 -10.10
C GLN A 525 -10.62 -24.05 -11.21
N ARG A 526 -11.23 -22.92 -11.63
CA ARG A 526 -10.63 -22.03 -12.63
C ARG A 526 -9.37 -21.36 -12.11
N MET A 527 -9.40 -20.86 -10.86
CA MET A 527 -8.24 -20.31 -10.16
C MET A 527 -7.12 -21.36 -10.05
N LYS A 528 -7.47 -22.59 -9.62
CA LYS A 528 -6.52 -23.70 -9.54
C LYS A 528 -5.92 -24.02 -10.90
N LYS A 529 -6.71 -24.08 -11.98
CA LYS A 529 -6.20 -24.35 -13.34
C LYS A 529 -5.14 -23.35 -13.78
N VAL A 530 -5.31 -22.08 -13.42
CA VAL A 530 -4.33 -21.03 -13.75
C VAL A 530 -3.10 -21.10 -12.85
N SER A 531 -3.24 -21.52 -11.58
CA SER A 531 -2.10 -21.63 -10.64
C SER A 531 -1.33 -22.95 -10.70
N SER A 532 -1.99 -24.09 -10.93
CA SER A 532 -1.44 -25.44 -10.69
C SER A 532 -0.31 -25.82 -11.64
N ASP A 533 -0.29 -25.27 -12.84
CA ASP A 533 0.83 -25.50 -13.75
C ASP A 533 2.10 -24.72 -13.35
N SER A 534 2.05 -23.81 -12.35
CA SER A 534 3.24 -23.08 -11.88
C SER A 534 3.97 -23.75 -10.71
N ASP A 535 3.32 -24.63 -9.95
CA ASP A 535 3.82 -25.08 -8.63
C ASP A 535 4.59 -26.42 -8.68
N ASP A 536 4.48 -27.18 -9.76
CA ASP A 536 5.07 -28.54 -9.85
C ASP A 536 6.60 -28.56 -10.12
N GLU A 537 7.23 -27.44 -10.49
CA GLU A 537 8.67 -27.37 -10.81
C GLU A 537 9.50 -26.56 -9.78
N ASP A 538 8.88 -25.81 -8.87
CA ASP A 538 9.58 -24.98 -7.87
C ASP A 538 10.15 -25.80 -6.68
N ARG A 539 9.88 -27.11 -6.61
CA ARG A 539 10.39 -28.00 -5.53
C ARG A 539 11.87 -28.38 -5.68
N GLY A 540 12.54 -27.99 -6.77
CA GLY A 540 13.88 -28.50 -7.10
C GLY A 540 15.08 -27.62 -6.71
N ASP A 541 14.96 -26.29 -6.69
CA ASP A 541 16.16 -25.42 -6.81
C ASP A 541 16.11 -24.08 -6.02
N THR A 542 15.36 -23.97 -4.92
CA THR A 542 15.42 -22.78 -4.06
C THR A 542 16.67 -22.79 -3.16
N HIS A 543 17.87 -22.79 -3.77
CA HIS A 543 19.09 -22.40 -3.07
C HIS A 543 19.14 -20.87 -2.97
N SER A 544 18.41 -20.34 -2.00
CA SER A 544 18.37 -18.90 -1.69
C SER A 544 19.72 -18.34 -1.22
N GLY A 545 20.64 -19.19 -0.74
CA GLY A 545 21.92 -18.79 -0.12
C GLY A 545 23.13 -18.67 -1.06
N GLU A 546 23.01 -18.90 -2.37
CA GLU A 546 24.18 -18.90 -3.27
C GLU A 546 24.67 -17.46 -3.63
N TRP A 547 23.89 -16.42 -3.30
CA TRP A 547 24.13 -15.03 -3.74
C TRP A 547 24.56 -14.06 -2.63
N ASP A 548 24.67 -14.56 -1.39
CA ASP A 548 25.09 -13.78 -0.22
C ASP A 548 26.61 -13.82 0.03
N SER A 549 27.38 -14.46 -0.85
CA SER A 549 28.85 -14.49 -0.84
C SER A 549 29.48 -13.45 -1.76
#